data_AF-A0A239J6Y6-F1
#
_entry.id   AF-A0A239J6Y6-F1
#
_cell.length_a   1.000
_cell.length_b   1.000
_cell.length_c   1.000
_cell.angle_alpha   90.00
_cell.angle_beta   90.00
_cell.angle_gamma   90.00
#
_symmetry.space_group_name_H-M   'P 1'
#
loop_
_entity.id
_entity.type
_entity.pdbx_description
1 polymer ?
#
loop_
_entity_poly.entity_id
_entity_poly.type
_entity_poly.pdbx_seq_one_letter_code
_entity_poly.pdbx_strand_id
1 'polypeptide(L)' 'MDDSRTNIDLAVGVLIALRGCSPEQAFEELVAHSHEFNVSLLQSSRSLVAEARKQCGANDAVWGEVLADRKPSGGIENVA' A
#
# COMPACT_ATOMS: atom_id res chain seq x y z
N MET A 1 10.78 15.13 2.26
CA MET A 1 11.44 14.12 3.12
C MET A 1 10.39 13.60 4.09
N ASP A 2 9.48 12.75 3.59
CA ASP A 2 8.46 12.01 4.35
C ASP A 2 8.24 10.59 3.76
N ASP A 3 9.08 10.19 2.81
CA ASP A 3 8.96 8.89 2.12
C ASP A 3 9.28 7.72 3.05
N SER A 4 10.09 7.90 4.10
CA SER A 4 10.50 6.79 4.95
C SER A 4 9.35 6.22 5.79
N ARG A 5 8.55 7.07 6.44
CA ARG A 5 7.36 6.64 7.17
C ARG A 5 6.31 6.09 6.22
N THR A 6 6.07 6.80 5.12
CA THR A 6 5.14 6.37 4.07
C THR A 6 5.46 4.99 3.52
N ASN A 7 6.74 4.66 3.27
CA ASN A 7 7.11 3.34 2.77
C ASN A 7 6.92 2.23 3.82
N ILE A 8 7.15 2.52 5.10
CA ILE A 8 6.90 1.56 6.19
C ILE A 8 5.39 1.32 6.31
N ASP A 9 4.58 2.37 6.32
CA ASP A 9 3.11 2.26 6.42
C ASP A 9 2.52 1.51 5.23
N LEU A 10 3.02 1.76 4.01
CA LEU A 10 2.61 1.01 2.81
C LEU A 10 3.02 -0.47 2.88
N ALA A 11 4.23 -0.76 3.36
CA ALA A 11 4.69 -2.14 3.54
C ALA A 11 3.82 -2.90 4.55
N VAL A 12 3.46 -2.25 5.67
CA VAL A 12 2.50 -2.77 6.66
C VAL A 12 1.15 -3.03 6.00
N GLY A 13 0.62 -2.06 5.23
CA GLY A 13 -0.64 -2.22 4.51
C GLY A 13 -0.65 -3.41 3.53
N VAL A 14 0.45 -3.62 2.80
CA VAL A 14 0.63 -4.77 1.90
C VAL A 14 0.59 -6.08 2.69
N LEU A 15 1.29 -6.17 3.83
CA LEU A 15 1.30 -7.38 4.67
C LEU A 15 -0.09 -7.69 5.23
N ILE A 16 -0.82 -6.67 5.71
CA ILE A 16 -2.22 -6.81 6.15
C ILE A 16 -3.08 -7.36 5.02
N ALA A 17 -2.97 -6.80 3.81
CA ALA A 17 -3.78 -7.23 2.67
C ALA A 17 -3.48 -8.67 2.24
N LEU A 18 -2.23 -9.10 2.32
CA LEU A 18 -1.81 -10.45 1.91
C LEU A 18 -2.08 -11.52 2.97
N ARG A 19 -2.01 -11.18 4.25
CA ARG A 19 -2.07 -12.16 5.36
C ARG A 19 -3.29 -12.04 6.26
N GLY A 20 -4.06 -10.95 6.16
CA GLY A 20 -5.23 -10.69 7.01
C GLY A 20 -4.88 -10.47 8.49
N CYS A 21 -3.64 -10.08 8.80
CA CYS A 21 -3.16 -9.85 10.17
C CYS A 21 -3.45 -8.41 10.65
N SER A 22 -3.26 -8.16 11.94
CA SER A 22 -3.37 -6.81 12.50
C SER A 22 -2.18 -5.92 12.09
N PRO A 23 -2.32 -4.58 12.15
CA PRO A 23 -1.21 -3.67 11.86
C PRO A 23 0.04 -3.90 12.72
N GLU A 24 -0.13 -4.22 14.00
CA GLU A 24 0.98 -4.55 14.89
C GLU A 24 1.68 -5.85 14.48
N GLN A 25 0.93 -6.90 14.15
CA GLN A 25 1.49 -8.15 13.67
C GLN A 25 2.24 -7.97 12.34
N ALA A 26 1.69 -7.18 11.42
CA ALA A 26 2.35 -6.86 10.16
C ALA A 26 3.65 -6.07 10.37
N PHE A 27 3.67 -5.13 11.33
CA PHE A 27 4.88 -4.40 11.67
C PHE A 27 5.93 -5.29 12.33
N GLU A 28 5.53 -6.17 13.26
CA GLU A 28 6.40 -7.15 13.90
C GLU A 28 7.06 -8.08 12.87
N GLU A 29 6.29 -8.58 11.88
CA GLU A 29 6.85 -9.39 10.79
C GLU A 29 7.90 -8.61 9.97
N LEU A 30 7.62 -7.34 9.68
CA LEU A 30 8.53 -6.49 8.92
C LEU A 30 9.85 -6.25 9.69
N VAL A 31 9.76 -6.09 11.01
CA VAL A 31 10.92 -5.99 11.91
C VAL A 31 11.67 -7.32 12.01
N ALA A 32 10.95 -8.44 12.17
CA ALA A 32 11.54 -9.77 12.22
C ALA A 32 12.33 -10.07 10.93
N HIS A 33 11.77 -9.74 9.77
CA HIS A 33 12.44 -9.85 8.47
C HIS A 33 13.70 -8.97 8.38
N SER A 34 13.64 -7.72 8.87
CA SER A 34 14.81 -6.85 8.93
C SER A 34 15.95 -7.48 9.76
N HIS A 35 15.62 -8.09 10.90
CA HIS A 35 16.58 -8.76 11.77
C HIS A 35 17.14 -10.06 11.16
N GLU A 36 16.27 -10.90 10.61
CA GLU A 36 16.65 -12.20 10.02
C GLU A 36 17.61 -12.04 8.84
N PHE A 37 17.34 -11.05 7.98
CA PHE A 37 18.13 -10.82 6.77
C PHE A 37 19.22 -9.76 6.93
N ASN A 38 19.38 -9.21 8.15
CA ASN A 38 20.35 -8.16 8.48
C ASN A 38 20.32 -6.96 7.50
N VAL A 39 19.11 -6.56 7.11
CA VAL A 39 18.85 -5.42 6.21
C VAL A 39 18.07 -4.38 6.97
N SER A 40 18.23 -3.09 6.62
CA SER A 40 17.49 -2.05 7.34
C SER A 40 15.99 -2.15 7.05
N LEU A 41 15.18 -1.91 8.08
CA LEU A 41 13.72 -1.92 8.01
C LEU A 41 13.19 -1.09 6.83
N LEU A 42 13.78 0.09 6.60
CA LEU A 42 13.41 0.96 5.50
C LEU A 42 13.73 0.35 4.13
N GLN A 43 14.86 -0.34 3.97
CA GLN A 43 15.20 -1.02 2.71
C GLN A 43 14.26 -2.20 2.45
N SER A 44 13.95 -3.00 3.47
CA SER A 44 12.93 -4.06 3.37
C SER A 44 11.57 -3.50 2.97
N SER A 45 11.14 -2.41 3.61
CA SER A 45 9.87 -1.73 3.32
C SER A 45 9.82 -1.24 1.86
N ARG A 46 10.88 -0.56 1.41
CA ARG A 46 10.97 -0.05 0.02
C ARG A 46 10.97 -1.16 -1.00
N SER A 47 11.69 -2.26 -0.74
CA SER A 47 11.74 -3.42 -1.62
C SER A 47 10.35 -4.07 -1.75
N LEU A 48 9.67 -4.27 -0.62
CA LEU A 48 8.33 -4.84 -0.59
C LEU A 48 7.31 -3.98 -1.34
N VAL A 49 7.30 -2.66 -1.09
CA VAL A 49 6.39 -1.74 -1.78
C VAL A 49 6.67 -1.68 -3.28
N ALA A 50 7.94 -1.70 -3.69
CA ALA A 50 8.31 -1.73 -5.10
C ALA A 50 7.80 -3.00 -5.78
N GLU A 51 7.90 -4.15 -5.11
CA GLU A 51 7.42 -5.42 -5.66
C GLU A 51 5.88 -5.47 -5.74
N ALA A 52 5.19 -5.03 -4.69
CA ALA A 52 3.73 -4.92 -4.69
C ALA A 52 3.22 -4.01 -5.82
N ARG A 53 3.91 -2.89 -6.09
CA ARG A 53 3.56 -1.98 -7.20
C ARG A 53 3.71 -2.63 -8.57
N LYS A 54 4.74 -3.46 -8.79
CA LYS A 54 4.89 -4.20 -10.05
C LYS A 54 3.72 -5.16 -10.27
N GLN A 55 3.25 -5.81 -9.20
CA GLN A 55 2.12 -6.74 -9.26
C GLN A 55 0.79 -5.99 -9.44
N CYS A 56 0.65 -4.79 -8.90
CA CYS A 56 -0.56 -3.97 -9.01
C CYS A 56 -0.84 -3.45 -10.43
N GLY A 57 0.19 -3.18 -11.24
CA GLY A 57 0.01 -2.72 -12.63
C GLY A 57 -0.79 -3.66 -13.54
N ALA A 58 -1.07 -4.90 -13.09
CA ALA A 58 -1.94 -5.84 -13.79
C ALA A 58 -3.46 -5.65 -13.50
N ASN A 59 -3.83 -4.95 -12.41
CA ASN A 59 -5.22 -4.88 -11.91
C ASN A 59 -5.88 -3.50 -12.04
N ASP A 60 -5.17 -2.47 -12.52
CA ASP A 60 -5.72 -1.12 -12.69
C ASP A 60 -6.96 -1.08 -13.61
N ALA A 61 -7.06 -2.05 -14.53
CA ALA A 61 -8.22 -2.23 -15.40
C ALA A 61 -9.52 -2.57 -14.64
N VAL A 62 -9.45 -3.32 -13.53
CA VAL A 62 -10.62 -3.78 -12.78
C VAL A 62 -11.28 -2.65 -11.99
N TRP A 63 -10.47 -1.83 -11.33
CA TRP A 63 -10.98 -0.68 -10.56
C TRP A 63 -11.32 0.51 -11.45
N GLY A 64 -10.70 0.64 -12.62
CA GLY A 64 -11.01 1.69 -13.59
C GLY A 64 -12.48 1.70 -14.01
N GLU A 65 -13.06 0.54 -14.29
CA GLU A 65 -14.48 0.39 -14.63
C GLU A 65 -15.39 0.70 -13.43
N VAL A 66 -15.07 0.17 -12.24
CA VAL A 66 -15.85 0.38 -11.00
C VAL A 66 -15.83 1.85 -10.53
N LEU A 67 -14.72 2.54 -10.72
CA LEU A 67 -14.60 3.97 -10.40
C LEU A 67 -15.23 4.86 -11.48
N ALA A 68 -15.17 4.44 -12.75
CA ALA A 68 -15.86 5.13 -13.85
C ALA A 68 -17.39 5.05 -13.70
N ASP A 69 -17.92 3.90 -13.25
CA ASP A 69 -19.34 3.69 -12.95
C ASP A 69 -19.82 4.59 -11.80
N ARG A 70 -18.92 4.97 -10.89
CA ARG A 70 -19.19 5.89 -9.78
C ARG A 70 -19.12 7.38 -10.14
N LYS A 71 -18.92 7.76 -11.42
CA LYS A 71 -18.89 9.18 -11.80
C LYS A 71 -20.20 9.86 -11.34
N PRO A 72 -20.14 10.84 -10.42
CA PRO A 72 -21.34 11.55 -10.00
C PRO A 72 -21.87 12.31 -11.21
N SER A 73 -23.01 11.86 -11.73
CA SER A 73 -23.75 12.50 -12.81
C SER A 73 -24.52 13.74 -12.34
N GLY A 74 -24.34 14.17 -11.09
CA GLY A 74 -24.85 15.43 -10.55
C GLY A 74 -23.74 16.49 -10.54
N GLY A 75 -23.90 17.50 -11.38
CA GLY A 75 -23.07 18.70 -11.33
C GLY A 75 -23.07 19.30 -9.93
N ILE A 76 -21.87 19.61 -9.42
CA ILE A 76 -21.70 20.51 -8.29
C ILE A 76 -22.14 21.90 -8.76
N GLU A 77 -23.42 22.21 -8.60
CA GLU A 77 -23.96 23.54 -8.79
C GLU A 77 -23.32 24.44 -7.73
N ASN A 78 -22.46 25.34 -8.21
CA ASN A 78 -21.72 26.29 -7.41
C ASN A 78 -22.71 27.33 -6.86
N VAL A 79 -23.07 27.23 -5.58
CA VAL A 79 -23.84 28.27 -4.89
C VAL A 79 -22.88 29.41 -4.57
N ALA A 80 -22.92 30.43 -5.42
CA ALA A 80 -22.34 31.75 -5.18
C ALA A 80 -23.31 32.62 -4.36
#